data_AF-A0A9E2IDL5-F1
#
_entry.id   AF-A0A9E2IDL5-F1
#
_cell.length_a   1.000
_cell.length_b   1.000
_cell.length_c   1.000
_cell.angle_alpha   90.00
_cell.angle_beta   90.00
_cell.angle_gamma   90.00
#
_symmetry.space_group_name_H-M   'P 1'
#
loop_
_entity.id
_entity.type
_entity.pdbx_description
1 polymer ?
#
loop_
_entity_poly.entity_id
_entity_poly.type
_entity_poly.pdbx_seq_one_letter_code
_entity_poly.pdbx_strand_id
1 'polypeptide(L)' 'LRAWDSCMVKDFARVAGGANPREKLWMRLRNRFEKKFDFFPKVAKFYACTGCGRCISACPGKIDIRKVLKRLAG' A
#
# COMPACT_ATOMS: atom_id res chain seq x y z
N LEU A 1 20.35 -16.12 -2.24
CA LEU A 1 18.92 -16.33 -1.93
C LEU A 1 18.08 -15.29 -2.69
N ARG A 2 16.93 -15.68 -3.24
CA ARG A 2 15.92 -14.76 -3.82
C ARG A 2 14.67 -14.82 -2.94
N ALA A 3 14.18 -13.66 -2.51
CA ALA A 3 12.97 -13.55 -1.70
C ALA A 3 11.97 -12.60 -2.37
N TRP A 4 10.67 -12.87 -2.18
CA TRP A 4 9.61 -11.97 -2.60
C TRP A 4 9.48 -10.82 -1.62
N ASP A 5 9.34 -9.59 -2.13
CA ASP A 5 9.21 -8.40 -1.31
C ASP A 5 7.97 -7.58 -1.71
N SER A 6 7.43 -6.83 -0.75
CA SER A 6 6.37 -5.88 -1.00
C SER A 6 6.40 -4.74 0.01
N CYS A 7 5.82 -3.60 -0.37
CA CYS A 7 5.68 -2.45 0.53
C CYS A 7 4.84 -2.68 1.80
N MET A 8 4.21 -3.86 1.94
CA MET A 8 3.49 -4.27 3.15
C MET A 8 4.37 -5.01 4.16
N VAL A 9 5.55 -5.48 3.74
CA VAL A 9 6.55 -6.13 4.60
C VAL A 9 7.19 -5.08 5.51
N LYS A 10 7.47 -5.44 6.78
CA LYS A 10 8.06 -4.50 7.76
C LYS A 10 9.39 -3.96 7.24
N ASP A 11 10.23 -4.82 6.67
CA ASP A 11 11.60 -4.46 6.31
C ASP A 11 11.73 -3.64 5.04
N PHE A 12 10.70 -3.57 4.19
CA PHE A 12 10.70 -2.79 2.96
C PHE A 12 11.10 -1.33 3.16
N ALA A 13 10.67 -0.72 4.28
CA ALA A 13 10.93 0.69 4.57
C ALA A 13 12.10 0.90 5.55
N ARG A 14 12.76 -0.16 6.02
CA ARG A 14 13.86 -0.05 6.97
C ARG A 14 15.06 0.62 6.29
N VAL A 15 15.63 1.64 6.91
CA VAL A 15 16.81 2.36 6.40
C VAL A 15 18.07 1.97 7.17
N ALA A 16 19.23 2.37 6.65
CA ALA A 16 20.50 2.25 7.35
C ALA A 16 20.40 2.91 8.75
N GLY A 17 20.94 2.25 9.78
CA GLY A 17 20.76 2.67 11.18
C GLY A 17 19.52 2.08 11.86
N GLY A 18 18.73 1.24 11.19
CA GLY A 18 17.65 0.46 11.81
C GLY A 18 16.32 1.19 11.98
N ALA A 19 16.28 2.49 11.70
CA ALA A 19 15.04 3.26 11.70
C ALA A 19 14.06 2.76 10.63
N ASN A 20 12.76 2.87 10.92
CA ASN A 20 11.72 2.48 9.98
C ASN A 20 10.55 3.49 10.01
N PRO A 21 10.40 4.34 8.99
CA PRO A 21 9.34 5.34 8.92
C PRO A 21 7.93 4.73 8.79
N ARG A 22 7.82 3.41 8.52
CA ARG A 22 6.55 2.70 8.36
C ARG A 22 6.54 1.43 9.21
N GLU A 23 6.88 1.56 10.49
CA GLU A 23 7.01 0.40 11.39
C GLU A 23 5.68 -0.32 11.66
N LYS A 24 4.57 0.42 11.75
CA LYS A 24 3.25 -0.15 12.06
C LYS A 24 2.53 -0.60 10.78
N LEU A 25 1.74 -1.67 10.86
CA LEU A 25 1.01 -2.22 9.71
C LEU A 25 0.09 -1.19 9.06
N TRP A 26 -0.61 -0.40 9.86
CA TRP A 26 -1.53 0.62 9.35
C TRP A 26 -0.80 1.73 8.57
N MET A 27 0.44 2.07 8.92
CA MET A 27 1.25 3.05 8.18
C MET A 27 1.60 2.51 6.78
N ARG A 28 1.94 1.22 6.67
CA ARG A 28 2.19 0.55 5.38
C ARG A 28 0.93 0.44 4.55
N LEU A 29 -0.20 0.10 5.19
CA LEU A 29 -1.50 0.05 4.52
C LEU A 29 -1.88 1.44 3.98
N ARG A 30 -1.78 2.48 4.80
CA ARG A 30 -1.99 3.88 4.39
C ARG A 30 -1.14 4.25 3.19
N ASN A 31 0.17 3.97 3.22
CA ASN A 31 1.07 4.22 2.11
C ASN A 31 0.66 3.47 0.82
N ARG A 32 0.13 2.24 0.93
CA ARG A 32 -0.40 1.48 -0.22
C ARG A 32 -1.62 2.18 -0.85
N PHE A 33 -2.49 2.79 -0.06
CA PHE A 33 -3.63 3.56 -0.56
C PHE A 33 -3.17 4.89 -1.15
N GLU A 34 -2.41 5.69 -0.41
CA GLU A 34 -1.94 7.01 -0.83
C GLU A 34 -1.16 6.93 -2.15
N LYS A 35 -0.23 5.97 -2.29
CA LYS A 35 0.49 5.81 -3.56
C LYS A 35 -0.43 5.47 -4.74
N LYS A 36 -1.58 4.87 -4.50
CA LYS A 36 -2.49 4.46 -5.58
C LYS A 36 -3.44 5.58 -5.98
N PHE A 37 -3.93 6.34 -5.00
CA PHE A 37 -5.08 7.22 -5.18
C PHE A 37 -4.81 8.69 -4.87
N ASP A 38 -3.69 9.03 -4.23
CA ASP A 38 -3.36 10.43 -3.88
C ASP A 38 -2.05 10.90 -4.52
N PHE A 39 -0.94 10.20 -4.24
CA PHE A 39 0.39 10.64 -4.65
C PHE A 39 0.59 10.61 -6.17
N PHE A 40 0.35 9.46 -6.82
CA PHE A 40 0.54 9.31 -8.27
C PHE A 40 -0.39 10.20 -9.11
N PRO A 41 -1.66 10.39 -8.75
CA PRO A 41 -2.50 11.39 -9.41
C PRO A 41 -1.92 12.81 -9.33
N LYS A 42 -1.30 13.19 -8.21
CA LYS A 42 -0.67 14.51 -8.04
C LYS A 42 0.61 14.66 -8.87
N VAL A 43 1.51 13.68 -8.82
CA VAL A 43 2.86 13.80 -9.44
C VAL A 43 2.93 13.34 -10.89
N ALA A 44 2.05 12.42 -11.31
CA ALA A 44 2.14 11.77 -12.62
C ALA A 44 0.80 11.75 -13.39
N LYS A 45 -0.25 12.39 -12.87
CA LYS A 45 -1.58 12.53 -13.52
C LYS A 45 -2.25 11.19 -13.89
N PHE A 46 -1.92 10.11 -13.18
CA PHE A 46 -2.62 8.83 -13.32
C PHE A 46 -2.79 8.12 -11.98
N TYR A 47 -3.80 7.26 -11.89
CA TYR A 47 -4.00 6.37 -10.74
C TYR A 47 -3.10 5.12 -10.85
N ALA A 48 -2.25 4.86 -9.85
CA ALA A 48 -1.40 3.66 -9.84
C ALA A 48 -2.17 2.36 -9.48
N CYS A 49 -3.50 2.39 -9.53
CA CYS A 49 -4.36 1.23 -9.41
C CYS A 49 -4.95 0.89 -10.78
N THR A 50 -4.64 -0.30 -11.29
CA THR A 50 -5.14 -0.79 -12.58
C THR A 50 -6.33 -1.74 -12.44
N GLY A 51 -6.89 -1.90 -11.24
CA GLY A 51 -8.03 -2.82 -11.01
C GLY A 51 -7.66 -4.31 -10.97
N CYS A 52 -6.38 -4.69 -11.01
CA CYS A 52 -5.94 -6.09 -11.12
C CYS A 52 -6.34 -7.05 -9.96
N GLY A 53 -7.00 -6.59 -8.89
CA GLY A 53 -7.51 -7.47 -7.82
C GLY A 53 -6.48 -8.14 -6.89
N ARG A 54 -5.18 -8.19 -7.26
CA ARG A 54 -4.13 -8.88 -6.49
C ARG A 54 -4.04 -8.47 -5.02
N CYS A 55 -4.29 -7.19 -4.73
CA CYS A 55 -4.25 -6.69 -3.36
C CYS A 55 -5.36 -7.23 -2.46
N ILE A 56 -6.49 -7.64 -3.04
CA ILE A 56 -7.64 -8.23 -2.32
C ILE A 56 -7.39 -9.74 -2.15
N SER A 57 -7.04 -10.42 -3.24
CA SER A 57 -6.76 -11.87 -3.25
C SER A 57 -5.65 -12.26 -2.27
N ALA A 58 -4.57 -11.46 -2.20
CA ALA A 58 -3.45 -11.74 -1.31
C ALA A 58 -3.64 -11.19 0.13
N CYS A 59 -4.76 -10.55 0.47
CA CYS A 59 -4.93 -9.92 1.78
C CYS A 59 -5.34 -10.93 2.84
N PRO A 60 -4.51 -11.20 3.88
CA PRO A 60 -4.89 -12.10 4.96
C PRO A 60 -6.07 -11.56 5.78
N GLY A 61 -6.20 -10.24 5.89
CA GLY A 61 -7.30 -9.56 6.59
C GLY A 61 -8.58 -9.43 5.76
N LYS A 62 -8.65 -10.01 4.55
CA LYS A 62 -9.81 -9.94 3.64
C LYS A 62 -10.32 -8.51 3.38
N ILE A 63 -9.39 -7.55 3.35
CA ILE A 63 -9.70 -6.13 3.13
C ILE A 63 -9.95 -5.90 1.65
N ASP A 64 -11.13 -5.35 1.33
CA ASP A 64 -11.44 -4.88 -0.01
C ASP A 64 -11.18 -3.38 -0.14
N ILE A 65 -10.12 -3.04 -0.88
CA ILE A 65 -9.70 -1.66 -1.12
C ILE A 65 -10.81 -0.79 -1.71
N ARG A 66 -11.70 -1.37 -2.54
CA ARG A 66 -12.80 -0.66 -3.18
C ARG A 66 -13.86 -0.26 -2.16
N LYS A 67 -14.18 -1.17 -1.22
CA LYS A 67 -15.12 -0.90 -0.12
C LYS A 67 -14.60 0.20 0.79
N VAL A 68 -13.31 0.17 1.11
CA VAL A 68 -12.67 1.20 1.93
C VAL A 68 -12.74 2.56 1.24
N LEU A 69 -12.39 2.65 -0.05
CA LEU A 69 -12.48 3.91 -0.80
C LEU A 69 -13.91 4.44 -0.87
N LYS A 70 -14.89 3.57 -1.17
CA LYS A 70 -16.30 3.96 -1.21
C LYS A 70 -16.80 4.52 0.12
N ARG A 71 -16.30 3.97 1.24
CA ARG A 71 -16.62 4.47 2.59
C ARG A 71 -15.95 5.82 2.91
N LEU A 72 -14.81 6.12 2.31
CA LEU A 72 -14.09 7.38 2.53
C LEU A 72 -14.53 8.52 1.61
N ALA A 73 -15.10 8.18 0.45
CA ALA A 73 -15.56 9.14 -0.56
C ALA A 73 -17.04 9.53 -0.40
N GLY A 74 -17.78 8.85 0.47
CA GLY A 74 -19.15 9.22 0.89
C GLY A 74 -19.12 9.90 2.24
#